data_AF-A0A6G3XCG0-F1
#
_entry.id   AF-A0A6G3XCG0-F1
#
_cell.length_a   1.000
_cell.length_b   1.000
_cell.length_c   1.000
_cell.angle_alpha   90.00
_cell.angle_beta   90.00
_cell.angle_gamma   90.00
#
_symmetry.space_group_name_H-M   'P 1'
#
loop_
_entity.id
_entity.type
_entity.pdbx_description
1 polymer ?
#
loop_
_entity_poly.entity_id
_entity_poly.type
_entity_poly.pdbx_seq_one_letter_code
_entity_poly.pdbx_strand_id
1 'polypeptide(L)'
;APAAPDSSGVPVPPMPQRGAADPSVTSSWRASPNDELVRQAERVKKPAAGGVTTSGLPRRVPRANLVPGTAQQQNHQSGPQVSRAPDDVRGRLTNLRRGIQQGRQAGNGSQTGSIHLGPTHQQER
;
A
#
# COMPACT_ATOMS: atom_id res chain seq x y z
N ALA A 1 19.24 -47.68 -43.83
CA ALA A 1 18.82 -46.88 -42.65
C ALA A 1 17.29 -46.82 -42.65
N PRO A 2 16.62 -46.84 -41.48
CA PRO A 2 15.95 -48.04 -40.99
C PRO A 2 14.40 -47.97 -40.89
N ALA A 3 13.83 -49.15 -40.68
CA ALA A 3 12.68 -49.47 -39.82
C ALA A 3 11.30 -48.84 -40.11
N ALA A 4 10.37 -49.70 -40.52
CA ALA A 4 8.97 -49.57 -40.16
C ALA A 4 8.60 -50.77 -39.27
N PRO A 5 8.08 -50.52 -38.06
CA PRO A 5 7.08 -51.43 -37.51
C PRO A 5 5.85 -50.68 -36.97
N ASP A 6 4.71 -51.28 -37.27
CA ASP A 6 3.46 -51.34 -36.51
C ASP A 6 3.08 -50.21 -35.55
N SER A 7 2.02 -49.50 -35.95
CA SER A 7 1.21 -48.60 -35.13
C SER A 7 0.52 -49.38 -34.00
N SER A 8 1.22 -49.50 -32.87
CA SER A 8 0.69 -50.01 -31.61
C SER A 8 -0.26 -48.97 -30.99
N GLY A 9 -1.51 -49.35 -30.78
CA GLY A 9 -2.51 -48.52 -30.12
C GLY A 9 -2.12 -48.18 -28.67
N VAL A 10 -2.23 -46.91 -28.33
CA VAL A 10 -2.21 -46.41 -26.94
C VAL A 10 -3.57 -45.75 -26.69
N PRO A 11 -4.36 -46.17 -25.68
CA PRO A 11 -5.62 -45.53 -25.38
C PRO A 11 -5.35 -44.15 -24.77
N VAL A 12 -5.82 -43.10 -25.44
CA VAL A 12 -5.82 -41.73 -24.90
C VAL A 12 -6.90 -41.68 -23.80
N PRO A 13 -6.58 -41.26 -22.56
CA PRO A 13 -7.61 -41.05 -21.55
C PRO A 13 -8.58 -39.96 -22.02
N PRO A 14 -9.89 -40.08 -21.76
CA PRO A 14 -10.85 -39.08 -22.19
C PRO A 14 -10.54 -37.74 -21.51
N MET A 15 -10.33 -36.70 -22.32
CA MET A 15 -10.42 -35.32 -21.84
C MET A 15 -11.79 -35.14 -21.18
N PRO A 16 -11.90 -34.42 -20.05
CA PRO A 16 -13.20 -34.10 -19.48
C PRO A 16 -13.97 -33.28 -20.52
N GLN A 17 -14.89 -33.94 -21.20
CA GLN A 17 -15.92 -33.32 -21.99
C GLN A 17 -16.63 -32.34 -21.06
N ARG A 18 -16.49 -31.05 -21.35
CA ARG A 18 -17.27 -30.00 -20.71
C ARG A 18 -18.71 -30.18 -21.21
N GLY A 19 -19.39 -31.13 -20.60
CA GLY A 19 -20.77 -31.48 -20.88
C GLY A 19 -21.65 -30.26 -20.71
N ALA A 20 -22.36 -29.93 -21.77
CA ALA A 20 -23.53 -29.09 -21.68
C ALA A 20 -24.56 -29.77 -20.76
N ALA A 21 -25.20 -28.94 -19.94
CA ALA A 21 -26.35 -29.23 -19.07
C ALA A 21 -26.06 -29.93 -17.72
N ASP A 22 -25.73 -29.11 -16.72
CA ASP A 22 -26.31 -29.23 -15.37
C ASP A 22 -26.78 -27.80 -14.98
N PRO A 23 -27.85 -27.66 -14.19
CA PRO A 23 -28.80 -26.55 -14.27
C PRO A 23 -28.09 -25.23 -14.07
N SER A 24 -28.69 -24.15 -14.59
CA SER A 24 -28.38 -22.78 -14.20
C SER A 24 -28.50 -22.65 -12.67
N VAL A 25 -27.46 -23.07 -11.94
CA VAL A 25 -27.19 -22.60 -10.60
C VAL A 25 -26.89 -21.14 -10.87
N THR A 26 -27.94 -20.34 -10.76
CA THR A 26 -27.83 -18.93 -10.45
C THR A 26 -26.67 -18.84 -9.47
N SER A 27 -25.54 -18.29 -9.92
CA SER A 27 -24.35 -18.13 -9.08
C SER A 27 -24.71 -17.09 -8.03
N SER A 28 -25.50 -17.55 -7.07
CA SER A 28 -25.95 -16.86 -5.90
C SER A 28 -24.80 -17.01 -4.94
N TRP A 29 -23.78 -16.17 -5.19
CA TRP A 29 -22.73 -15.88 -4.22
C TRP A 29 -23.40 -15.85 -2.85
N ARG A 30 -22.95 -16.75 -1.96
CA ARG A 30 -23.54 -16.86 -0.62
C ARG A 30 -23.36 -15.51 0.05
N ALA A 31 -24.41 -15.02 0.70
CA ALA A 31 -24.36 -13.77 1.44
C ALA A 31 -23.22 -13.82 2.46
N SER A 32 -22.14 -13.12 2.16
CA SER A 32 -20.95 -13.02 3.00
C SER A 32 -21.16 -11.94 4.05
N PRO A 33 -20.52 -12.02 5.24
CA PRO A 33 -20.48 -10.90 6.18
C PRO A 33 -20.02 -9.58 5.54
N ASN A 34 -19.19 -9.65 4.50
CA ASN A 34 -18.76 -8.49 3.72
C ASN A 34 -19.89 -7.88 2.88
N ASP A 35 -20.89 -8.66 2.48
CA ASP A 35 -22.03 -8.17 1.68
C ASP A 35 -22.94 -7.26 2.50
N GLU A 36 -22.98 -7.44 3.83
CA GLU A 36 -23.73 -6.54 4.71
C GLU A 36 -23.09 -5.15 4.76
N LEU A 37 -21.76 -5.05 4.62
CA LEU A 37 -21.06 -3.76 4.52
C LEU A 37 -21.42 -3.04 3.20
N VAL A 38 -21.46 -3.78 2.10
CA VAL A 38 -21.88 -3.25 0.78
C VAL A 38 -23.35 -2.80 0.83
N ARG A 39 -24.24 -3.60 1.41
CA ARG A 39 -25.66 -3.27 1.57
C ARG A 39 -25.89 -2.09 2.52
N GLN A 40 -25.07 -1.93 3.54
CA GLN A 40 -25.07 -0.73 4.40
C GLN A 40 -24.59 0.51 3.63
N ALA A 41 -23.57 0.38 2.78
CA ALA A 41 -23.09 1.47 1.94
C ALA A 41 -24.14 1.94 0.91
N GLU A 42 -24.88 1.01 0.31
CA GLU A 42 -25.92 1.33 -0.67
C GLU A 42 -27.11 2.10 -0.06
N ARG A 43 -27.51 1.77 1.18
CA ARG A 43 -28.56 2.50 1.91
C ARG A 43 -28.23 3.98 2.11
N VAL A 44 -26.93 4.27 2.18
CA VAL A 44 -26.36 5.57 2.46
C VAL A 44 -26.12 6.39 1.16
N LYS A 45 -26.28 5.77 -0.02
CA LYS A 45 -26.11 6.42 -1.34
C LYS A 45 -27.21 7.42 -1.68
N LYS A 46 -28.37 7.35 -1.03
CA LYS A 46 -29.46 8.31 -1.18
C LYS A 46 -29.25 9.47 -0.20
N PRO A 47 -28.86 10.68 -0.65
CA PRO A 47 -28.61 11.79 0.26
C PRO A 47 -29.92 12.20 0.95
N ALA A 48 -29.97 12.12 2.28
CA ALA A 48 -31.01 12.76 3.07
C ALA A 48 -30.86 14.28 2.92
N ALA A 49 -31.80 14.93 2.22
CA ALA A 49 -31.76 16.37 2.01
C ALA A 49 -31.96 17.11 3.34
N GLY A 50 -30.96 17.90 3.75
CA GLY A 50 -30.95 18.66 5.01
C GLY A 50 -31.72 19.98 4.95
N GLY A 51 -32.82 20.00 4.17
CA GLY A 51 -33.57 21.20 3.79
C GLY A 51 -33.03 21.88 2.53
N VAL A 52 -33.45 23.11 2.27
CA VAL A 52 -32.99 23.96 1.16
C VAL A 52 -32.18 25.15 1.69
N THR A 53 -31.18 25.62 0.94
CA THR A 53 -30.48 26.88 1.23
C THR A 53 -31.37 28.07 0.86
N THR A 54 -31.01 29.27 1.31
CA THR A 54 -31.75 30.52 1.02
C THR A 54 -31.91 30.80 -0.48
N SER A 55 -31.01 30.25 -1.30
CA SER A 55 -31.04 30.29 -2.77
C SER A 55 -31.89 29.20 -3.43
N GLY A 56 -32.55 28.34 -2.65
CA GLY A 56 -33.41 27.25 -3.13
C GLY A 56 -32.69 25.95 -3.49
N LEU A 57 -31.37 25.85 -3.30
CA LEU A 57 -30.62 24.62 -3.60
C LEU A 57 -30.75 23.60 -2.45
N PRO A 58 -30.82 22.29 -2.73
CA PRO A 58 -30.83 21.26 -1.70
C PRO A 58 -29.57 21.34 -0.81
N ARG A 59 -29.78 21.49 0.50
CA ARG A 59 -28.71 21.58 1.50
C ARG A 59 -28.21 20.17 1.84
N ARG A 60 -26.90 19.97 1.78
CA ARG A 60 -26.25 18.68 2.11
C ARG A 60 -26.11 18.55 3.62
N VAL A 61 -26.39 17.38 4.17
CA VAL A 61 -26.11 17.06 5.59
C VAL A 61 -24.67 16.55 5.71
N PRO A 62 -23.78 17.21 6.49
CA PRO A 62 -22.44 16.70 6.73
C PRO A 62 -22.49 15.29 7.33
N ARG A 63 -21.58 14.40 6.89
CA ARG A 63 -21.46 13.01 7.37
C ARG A 63 -22.68 12.10 7.14
N ALA A 64 -23.71 12.54 6.43
CA ALA A 64 -24.88 11.70 6.12
C ALA A 64 -24.54 10.46 5.31
N ASN A 65 -23.42 10.48 4.58
CA ASN A 65 -22.98 9.37 3.76
C ASN A 65 -21.93 8.46 4.44
N LEU A 66 -21.79 8.52 5.76
CA LEU A 66 -20.77 7.76 6.49
C LEU A 66 -21.22 6.30 6.68
N VAL A 67 -20.45 5.37 6.10
CA VAL A 67 -20.69 3.93 6.23
C VAL A 67 -19.83 3.38 7.37
N PRO A 68 -20.38 2.55 8.29
CA PRO A 68 -19.58 1.82 9.26
C PRO A 68 -18.44 1.05 8.57
N GLY A 69 -17.20 1.23 9.03
CA GLY A 69 -16.02 0.58 8.42
C GLY A 69 -15.34 1.36 7.29
N THR A 70 -15.86 2.52 6.89
CA THR A 70 -15.03 3.47 6.13
C THR A 70 -13.89 3.97 7.00
N ALA A 71 -12.72 4.18 6.41
CA ALA A 71 -11.59 4.74 7.14
C ALA A 71 -12.04 6.06 7.77
N GLN A 72 -12.20 6.06 9.10
CA GLN A 72 -12.12 7.31 9.84
C GLN A 72 -10.86 8.00 9.31
N GLN A 73 -10.89 9.32 9.11
CA GLN A 73 -9.67 10.09 9.02
C GLN A 73 -8.97 9.98 10.38
N GLN A 74 -8.43 8.80 10.68
CA GLN A 74 -7.31 8.66 11.56
C GLN A 74 -6.22 9.41 10.82
N ASN A 75 -5.65 10.40 11.48
CA ASN A 75 -4.35 10.89 11.12
C ASN A 75 -3.45 9.64 11.18
N HIS A 76 -3.27 8.95 10.05
CA HIS A 76 -2.51 7.70 9.96
C HIS A 76 -1.03 8.06 10.06
N GLN A 77 -0.68 8.50 11.25
CA GLN A 77 0.64 8.58 11.81
C GLN A 77 1.03 7.16 12.23
N SER A 78 0.95 6.20 11.31
CA SER A 78 1.36 4.82 11.56
C SER A 78 2.89 4.77 11.52
N GLY A 79 3.48 5.06 12.67
CA GLY A 79 4.92 5.06 12.90
C GLY A 79 5.30 5.96 14.07
N PRO A 80 6.48 5.76 14.70
CA PRO A 80 6.95 6.60 15.79
C PRO A 80 6.84 8.08 15.40
N GLN A 81 6.03 8.83 16.13
CA GLN A 81 5.86 10.26 15.86
C GLN A 81 7.13 11.00 16.23
N VAL A 82 7.78 11.54 15.22
CA VAL A 82 8.91 12.44 15.41
C VAL A 82 8.35 13.86 15.41
N SER A 83 8.57 14.58 16.51
CA SER A 83 8.26 16.01 16.58
C SER A 83 8.99 16.77 15.47
N ARG A 84 8.27 17.73 14.86
CA ARG A 84 8.81 18.66 13.85
C ARG A 84 9.09 20.04 14.42
N ALA A 85 9.00 20.20 15.74
CA ALA A 85 9.37 21.45 16.40
C ALA A 85 10.86 21.76 16.15
N PRO A 86 11.25 23.02 15.90
CA PRO A 86 12.64 23.39 15.59
C PRO A 86 13.64 22.91 16.65
N ASP A 87 13.29 23.02 17.93
CA ASP A 87 14.15 22.66 19.05
C ASP A 87 14.41 21.15 19.13
N ASP A 88 13.37 20.33 18.91
CA ASP A 88 13.48 18.86 18.91
C ASP A 88 14.36 18.36 17.76
N VAL A 89 14.21 18.97 16.57
CA VAL A 89 15.05 18.65 15.40
C VAL A 89 16.50 19.00 15.67
N ARG A 90 16.76 20.18 16.26
CA ARG A 90 18.11 20.61 16.65
C ARG A 90 18.74 19.64 17.65
N GLY A 91 18.01 19.25 18.68
CA GLY A 91 18.46 18.28 19.68
C GLY A 91 18.82 16.93 19.05
N ARG A 92 17.95 16.40 18.18
CA ARG A 92 18.18 15.13 17.48
C ARG A 92 19.41 15.17 16.58
N LEU A 93 19.57 16.22 15.76
CA LEU A 93 20.73 16.36 14.87
C LEU A 93 22.04 16.50 15.64
N THR A 94 22.01 17.19 16.78
CA THR A 94 23.18 17.34 17.66
C THR A 94 23.61 15.99 18.25
N ASN A 95 22.64 15.21 18.75
CA ASN A 95 22.89 13.85 19.26
C ASN A 95 23.43 12.92 18.17
N LEU A 96 22.85 12.96 16.96
CA LEU A 96 23.32 12.17 15.83
C LEU A 96 24.76 12.54 15.45
N ARG A 97 25.08 13.84 15.33
CA ARG A 97 26.43 14.32 15.02
C ARG A 97 27.45 13.82 16.04
N ARG A 98 27.15 14.01 17.33
CA ARG A 98 28.00 13.55 18.43
C ARG A 98 28.21 12.03 18.38
N GLY A 99 27.15 11.25 18.18
CA GLY A 99 27.24 9.79 18.08
C GLY A 99 28.07 9.31 16.88
N ILE A 100 27.93 9.96 15.71
CA ILE A 100 28.75 9.65 14.53
C ILE A 100 30.22 9.99 14.79
N GLN A 101 30.51 11.13 15.40
CA GLN A 101 31.88 11.53 15.75
C GLN A 101 32.50 10.52 16.73
N GLN A 102 31.77 10.13 17.76
CA GLN A 102 32.20 9.11 18.71
C GLN A 102 32.45 7.76 18.02
N GLY A 103 31.54 7.33 17.14
CA GLY A 103 31.72 6.10 16.36
C GLY A 103 32.95 6.15 15.44
N ARG A 104 33.22 7.31 14.81
CA ARG A 104 34.42 7.53 13.99
C ARG A 104 35.71 7.54 14.80
N GLN A 105 35.68 8.13 16.00
CA GLN A 105 36.83 8.16 16.90
C GLN A 105 37.12 6.77 17.48
N ALA A 106 36.08 6.04 17.89
CA ALA A 106 36.21 4.66 18.37
C ALA A 106 36.70 3.71 17.26
N GLY A 107 36.26 3.92 16.01
CA GLY A 107 36.76 3.19 14.84
C GLY A 107 38.13 3.66 14.31
N ASN A 108 38.67 4.78 14.79
CA ASN A 108 39.97 5.31 14.34
C ASN A 108 41.17 4.62 15.03
N GLY A 109 40.94 3.70 15.97
CA GLY A 109 41.98 2.84 16.52
C GLY A 109 42.54 1.82 15.51
N SER A 110 42.01 1.76 14.28
CA SER A 110 42.50 0.87 13.23
C SER A 110 42.40 1.55 11.86
N GLN A 111 43.47 2.27 11.51
CA GLN A 111 44.00 2.49 10.15
C GLN A 111 42.95 2.52 9.01
N THR A 112 42.45 3.70 8.65
CA THR A 112 41.93 3.93 7.29
C THR A 112 42.27 5.35 6.86
N GLY A 113 42.85 5.45 5.66
CA GLY A 113 43.65 6.57 5.16
C GLY A 113 43.02 7.95 5.30
N SER A 114 43.87 8.90 5.66
CA SER A 114 43.65 10.33 5.53
C SER A 114 43.42 10.70 4.05
N ILE A 115 42.15 10.70 3.62
CA ILE A 115 41.76 11.25 2.33
C ILE A 115 41.71 12.78 2.51
N HIS A 116 42.79 13.45 2.14
CA HIS A 116 42.90 14.91 2.14
C HIS A 116 42.11 15.48 0.96
N LEU A 117 40.88 15.93 1.21
CA LEU A 117 40.06 16.66 0.22
C LEU A 117 40.30 18.18 0.37
N GLY A 118 41.48 18.65 -0.04
CA GLY A 118 41.80 20.07 -0.22
C GLY A 118 41.92 20.40 -1.71
N PRO A 119 41.55 21.63 -2.16
CA PRO A 119 41.61 21.98 -3.57
C PRO A 119 43.07 21.99 -4.07
N THR A 120 43.42 21.03 -4.92
CA THR A 120 44.71 20.97 -5.60
C THR A 120 44.66 21.79 -6.88
N HIS A 121 44.60 23.12 -6.76
CA HIS A 121 44.84 24.01 -7.89
C HIS A 121 46.13 24.79 -7.63
N GLN A 122 47.25 24.22 -8.09
CA GLN A 122 48.49 24.96 -8.32
C GLN A 122 48.28 25.78 -9.60
N GLN A 123 47.98 27.07 -9.47
CA GLN A 123 47.99 28.00 -10.60
C GLN A 123 49.44 28.33 -10.91
N GLU A 124 49.95 27.74 -12.00
CA GLU A 124 51.20 28.15 -12.62
C GLU A 124 51.10 29.57 -13.19
N ARG A 125 52.26 30.23 -13.23
CA ARG A 125 52.53 31.63 -13.59
C ARG A 125 52.10 32.05 -14.99
#